data_AF-M5DR72-F1
#
_entry.id   AF-M5DR72-F1
#
_cell.length_a   1.000
_cell.length_b   1.000
_cell.length_c   1.000
_cell.angle_alpha   90.00
_cell.angle_beta   90.00
_cell.angle_gamma   90.00
#
_symmetry.space_group_name_H-M   'P 1'
#
loop_
_entity.id
_entity.type
_entity.pdbx_description
1 polymer ?
#
loop_
_entity_poly.entity_id
_entity_poly.type
_entity_poly.pdbx_seq_one_letter_code
_entity_poly.pdbx_strand_id
1 'polypeptide(L)' 'MSTVEPVFTNIGTNKGRKQFGLRGKAKVQGQWQLYCMIHNIEKIMRYGELAR' A
#
# COMPACT_ATOMS: atom_id res chain seq x y z
N MET A 1 -20.07 -6.69 4.38
CA MET A 1 -19.39 -6.72 3.07
C MET A 1 -17.99 -6.13 3.27
N SER A 2 -16.99 -6.98 3.59
CA SER A 2 -15.63 -6.51 3.89
C SER A 2 -14.83 -6.44 2.59
N THR A 3 -14.99 -5.35 1.84
CA THR A 3 -14.11 -5.08 0.71
C THR A 3 -12.79 -4.58 1.31
N VAL A 4 -11.86 -5.49 1.56
CA VAL A 4 -10.49 -5.13 1.93
C VAL A 4 -9.95 -4.25 0.80
N GLU A 5 -9.66 -2.98 1.09
CA GLU A 5 -9.16 -2.05 0.10
C GLU A 5 -7.90 -2.65 -0.56
N PRO A 6 -7.89 -2.87 -1.89
CA PRO A 6 -6.75 -3.50 -2.54
C PRO A 6 -5.52 -2.58 -2.44
N VAL A 7 -4.39 -3.14 -2.01
CA VAL A 7 -3.10 -2.44 -1.94
C VAL A 7 -2.77 -1.73 -3.25
N PHE A 8 -2.96 -2.40 -4.39
CA PHE A 8 -2.74 -1.83 -5.73
C PHE A 8 -3.65 -0.65 -6.04
N THR A 9 -4.94 -0.73 -5.69
CA THR A 9 -5.88 0.36 -5.92
C THR A 9 -5.51 1.56 -5.07
N ASN A 10 -5.30 1.40 -3.76
CA ASN A 10 -4.90 2.51 -2.88
C ASN A 10 -3.59 3.16 -3.35
N ILE A 11 -2.58 2.38 -3.71
CA ILE A 11 -1.30 2.93 -4.22
C ILE A 11 -1.48 3.69 -5.54
N GLY A 12 -2.28 3.15 -6.47
CA GLY A 12 -2.49 3.71 -7.80
C GLY A 12 -3.43 4.92 -7.82
N THR A 13 -4.50 4.91 -7.02
CA THR A 13 -5.54 5.95 -6.99
C THR A 13 -5.30 7.00 -5.92
N ASN A 14 -4.93 6.59 -4.70
CA ASN A 14 -4.82 7.50 -3.55
C ASN A 14 -3.38 7.98 -3.33
N LYS A 15 -2.38 7.12 -3.58
CA LYS A 15 -0.94 7.48 -3.44
C LYS A 15 -0.28 7.86 -4.77
N GLY A 16 -1.02 7.84 -5.87
CA GLY A 16 -0.60 8.37 -7.17
C GLY A 16 0.54 7.64 -7.88
N ARG A 17 1.01 6.49 -7.37
CA ARG A 17 2.05 5.70 -8.04
C ARG A 17 1.44 4.63 -8.92
N LYS A 18 1.28 4.98 -10.20
CA LYS A 18 0.81 4.06 -11.24
C LYS A 18 1.91 3.14 -11.81
N GLN A 19 3.18 3.46 -11.54
CA GLN A 19 4.34 2.73 -12.09
C GLN A 19 5.52 2.69 -11.11
N PHE A 20 6.39 1.68 -11.25
CA PHE A 20 7.65 1.60 -10.51
C PHE A 20 8.70 2.54 -11.12
N GLY A 21 9.28 3.41 -10.30
CA GLY A 21 10.30 4.37 -10.72
C GLY A 21 11.71 3.79 -10.69
N LEU A 22 11.93 2.72 -9.90
CA LEU A 22 13.20 2.02 -9.86
C LEU A 22 13.29 0.96 -10.98
N ARG A 23 14.53 0.55 -11.27
CA ARG A 23 14.85 -0.49 -12.27
C ARG A 23 15.66 -1.60 -11.61
N GLY A 24 15.44 -2.84 -12.08
CA GLY A 24 16.02 -4.04 -11.48
C GLY A 24 15.15 -4.63 -10.37
N LYS A 25 15.04 -5.96 -10.33
CA LYS A 25 14.13 -6.71 -9.45
C LYS A 25 14.31 -6.34 -7.97
N ALA A 26 15.55 -6.27 -7.49
CA ALA A 26 15.83 -5.96 -6.09
C ALA A 26 15.32 -4.57 -5.67
N LYS A 27 15.54 -3.55 -6.51
CA LYS A 27 15.11 -2.18 -6.21
C LYS A 27 13.58 -2.04 -6.28
N VAL A 28 12.95 -2.65 -7.29
CA VAL A 28 11.49 -2.66 -7.43
C VAL A 28 10.82 -3.40 -6.26
N GLN A 29 11.41 -4.50 -5.79
CA GLN A 29 10.91 -5.23 -4.62
C GLN A 29 10.95 -4.37 -3.35
N GLY A 30 12.07 -3.68 -3.09
CA GLY A 30 12.16 -2.76 -1.95
C GLY A 30 11.15 -1.62 -2.06
N GLN A 31 10.98 -1.05 -3.27
CA GLN A 31 9.95 -0.04 -3.52
C GLN A 31 8.54 -0.58 -3.20
N TRP A 32 8.22 -1.80 -3.66
CA TRP A 32 6.92 -2.44 -3.43
C TRP A 32 6.64 -2.67 -1.94
N GLN A 33 7.61 -3.20 -1.20
CA GLN A 33 7.48 -3.44 0.24
C GLN A 33 7.21 -2.15 1.03
N LEU A 34 7.89 -1.04 0.69
CA LEU A 34 7.65 0.27 1.26
C LEU A 34 6.21 0.76 1.02
N TYR A 35 5.70 0.57 -0.20
CA TYR A 35 4.31 0.92 -0.52
C TYR A 35 3.29 0.09 0.26
N CYS A 36 3.49 -1.23 0.37
CA CYS A 36 2.66 -2.10 1.17
C CYS A 36 2.67 -1.70 2.66
N MET A 37 3.84 -1.34 3.20
CA MET A 37 3.97 -0.90 4.59
C MET A 37 3.18 0.38 4.86
N ILE A 38 3.27 1.38 3.97
CA ILE A 38 2.50 2.62 4.08
C ILE A 38 0.99 2.34 4.04
N HIS A 39 0.55 1.44 3.15
CA HIS A 39 -0.85 1.03 3.08
C HIS A 39 -1.30 0.37 4.39
N ASN A 40 -0.51 -0.54 4.96
CA ASN A 40 -0.84 -1.21 6.21
C ASN A 40 -0.91 -0.23 7.40
N ILE A 41 0.01 0.73 7.48
CA ILE A 41 -0.03 1.79 8.51
C ILE A 41 -1.32 2.60 8.39
N GLU A 42 -1.72 2.98 7.17
CA GLU A 42 -2.98 3.70 6.95
C GLU A 42 -4.20 2.87 7.39
N LYS A 43 -4.19 1.55 7.13
CA LYS A 43 -5.23 0.65 7.62
C LYS A 43 -5.28 0.61 9.15
N ILE A 44 -4.14 0.53 9.82
CA ILE A 44 -4.08 0.54 11.29
C ILE A 44 -4.56 1.89 11.85
N MET A 45 -4.16 3.01 11.26
CA MET A 45 -4.62 4.33 11.72
C MET A 45 -6.14 4.52 11.56
N ARG A 46 -6.73 4.01 10.48
CA ARG A 46 -8.17 4.16 10.20
C ARG A 46 -9.06 3.16 10.92
N TYR A 47 -8.55 1.95 11.18
CA TYR A 47 -9.37 0.82 11.65
C TYR A 47 -8.83 0.16 12.93
N GLY A 48 -7.68 0.59 13.46
CA GLY A 48 -7.05 -0.02 14.63
C GLY A 48 -7.90 0.08 15.89
N GLU A 49 -8.70 1.14 16.04
CA GLU A 49 -9.64 1.28 17.16
C GLU A 49 -10.89 0.42 16.99
N LEU A 50 -11.32 0.17 15.76
CA LEU A 50 -12.48 -0.69 15.44
C LEU A 50 -12.19 -2.19 15.69
N ALA A 51 -10.93 -2.56 15.83
CA ALA A 51 -10.49 -3.93 16.14
C ALA A 51 -10.36 -4.21 17.66
N ARG A 52 -10.64 -3.22 18.51
CA ARG A 52 -10.61 -3.35 19.98
C ARG A 52 -11.93 -3.85 20.53
#